data_AF-A0A218P3I1-F1
#
_entry.id   AF-A0A218P3I1-F1
#
_cell.length_a   1.000
_cell.length_b   1.000
_cell.length_c   1.000
_cell.angle_alpha   90.00
_cell.angle_beta   90.00
_cell.angle_gamma   90.00
#
_symmetry.space_group_name_H-M   'P 1'
#
loop_
_entity.id
_entity.type
_entity.pdbx_description
1 polymer ?
#
loop_
_entity_poly.entity_id
_entity_poly.type
_entity_poly.pdbx_seq_one_letter_code
_entity_poly.pdbx_strand_id
1 'polypeptide(L)'
;MRGVEEVRDILEKAITELKEEGLEPDILLVGPRFIEHSVEVLRNCSLRIYKIEELGYDAVVADSKYLGQMKRASRRISVEPLLEETDMWEELEKLKV
;
A
#
# COMPACT_ATOMS: atom_id res chain seq x y z
N MET A 1 -6.77 12.15 -9.92
CA MET A 1 -6.24 12.27 -8.55
C MET A 1 -4.87 11.63 -8.56
N ARG A 2 -3.76 12.39 -8.43
CA ARG A 2 -2.40 11.84 -8.55
C ARG A 2 -2.08 10.79 -7.47
N GLY A 3 -2.48 11.02 -6.22
CA GLY A 3 -2.22 10.09 -5.12
C GLY A 3 -2.87 8.70 -5.26
N VAL A 4 -4.03 8.58 -5.92
CA VAL A 4 -4.68 7.27 -6.15
C VAL A 4 -3.89 6.40 -7.13
N GLU A 5 -3.30 7.02 -8.16
CA GLU A 5 -2.46 6.33 -9.13
C GLU A 5 -1.14 5.88 -8.49
N GLU A 6 -0.55 6.70 -7.64
CA GLU A 6 0.68 6.36 -6.91
C GLU A 6 0.51 5.18 -5.95
N VAL A 7 -0.59 5.13 -5.19
CA VAL A 7 -0.87 3.98 -4.30
C VAL A 7 -1.01 2.69 -5.10
N ARG A 8 -1.72 2.74 -6.24
CA ARG A 8 -1.88 1.59 -7.13
C ARG A 8 -0.52 1.13 -7.65
N ASP A 9 0.30 2.05 -8.13
CA ASP A 9 1.60 1.72 -8.72
C ASP A 9 2.55 1.10 -7.68
N ILE A 10 2.56 1.60 -6.44
CA ILE A 10 3.35 1.01 -5.35
C ILE A 10 2.85 -0.40 -5.01
N LEU A 11 1.52 -0.59 -4.95
CA LEU A 11 0.91 -1.90 -4.69
C LEU A 11 1.22 -2.91 -5.78
N GLU A 12 1.05 -2.53 -7.05
CA GLU A 12 1.36 -3.38 -8.21
C GLU A 12 2.84 -3.74 -8.27
N LYS A 13 3.72 -2.79 -7.98
CA LYS A 13 5.16 -3.04 -7.90
C LYS A 13 5.49 -4.07 -6.82
N ALA A 14 4.96 -3.91 -5.60
CA ALA A 14 5.20 -4.86 -4.52
C ALA A 14 4.68 -6.28 -4.84
N ILE A 15 3.52 -6.38 -5.50
CA ILE A 15 2.98 -7.66 -5.98
C ILE A 15 3.90 -8.27 -7.04
N THR A 16 4.38 -7.47 -7.98
CA THR A 16 5.26 -7.92 -9.08
C THR A 16 6.58 -8.43 -8.55
N GLU A 17 7.22 -7.70 -7.63
CA GLU A 17 8.48 -8.11 -6.99
C GLU A 17 8.35 -9.48 -6.29
N LEU A 18 7.24 -9.72 -5.59
CA LEU A 18 7.01 -11.02 -4.95
C LEU A 18 6.81 -12.14 -5.99
N LYS A 19 6.10 -11.86 -7.08
CA LYS A 19 5.91 -12.82 -8.18
C LYS A 19 7.23 -13.15 -8.89
N GLU A 20 8.10 -12.16 -9.08
CA GLU A 20 9.45 -12.36 -9.65
C GLU A 20 10.33 -13.22 -8.73
N GLU A 21 10.10 -13.19 -7.42
CA GLU A 21 10.73 -14.09 -6.44
C GLU A 21 10.09 -15.49 -6.39
N GLY A 22 9.11 -15.79 -7.26
CA GLY A 22 8.43 -17.08 -7.34
C GLY A 22 7.36 -17.30 -6.27
N LEU A 23 6.89 -16.24 -5.63
CA LEU A 23 5.80 -16.26 -4.66
C LEU A 23 4.46 -15.99 -5.34
N GLU A 24 3.38 -16.37 -4.65
CA GLU A 24 2.01 -16.17 -5.10
C GLU A 24 1.26 -15.29 -4.08
N PRO A 25 1.42 -13.95 -4.14
CA PRO A 25 0.73 -13.07 -3.22
C PRO A 25 -0.79 -13.22 -3.35
N ASP A 26 -1.45 -13.48 -2.22
CA ASP A 26 -2.87 -13.79 -2.19
C ASP A 26 -3.62 -13.00 -1.10
N ILE A 27 -2.88 -12.33 -0.20
CA ILE A 27 -3.44 -11.51 0.87
C ILE A 27 -2.81 -10.12 0.92
N LEU A 28 -3.60 -9.17 1.43
CA LEU A 28 -3.18 -7.81 1.75
C LEU A 28 -3.66 -7.48 3.17
N LEU A 29 -2.72 -7.27 4.08
CA LEU A 29 -3.00 -6.78 5.43
C LEU A 29 -2.96 -5.26 5.39
N VAL A 30 -4.01 -4.56 5.82
CA VAL A 30 -4.11 -3.11 5.67
C VAL A 30 -4.39 -2.42 7.00
N GLY A 31 -3.69 -1.32 7.24
CA GLY A 31 -3.97 -0.41 8.34
C GLY A 31 -5.22 0.45 8.08
N PRO A 32 -5.87 0.95 9.14
CA PRO A 32 -7.07 1.78 9.02
C PRO A 32 -6.83 3.04 8.17
N ARG A 33 -5.70 3.72 8.37
CA ARG A 33 -5.37 4.94 7.62
C ARG A 33 -4.99 4.63 6.19
N PHE A 34 -4.30 3.50 5.95
CA PHE A 34 -4.06 3.03 4.59
C PHE A 34 -5.39 2.89 3.81
N ILE A 35 -6.42 2.28 4.42
CA ILE A 35 -7.73 2.11 3.78
C ILE A 35 -8.32 3.47 3.41
N GLU A 36 -8.33 4.45 4.33
CA GLU A 36 -8.90 5.79 4.11
C GLU A 36 -8.37 6.45 2.83
N HIS A 37 -7.08 6.26 2.54
CA HIS A 37 -6.41 6.86 1.39
C HIS A 37 -6.36 5.98 0.13
N SER A 38 -6.84 4.73 0.21
CA SER A 38 -6.69 3.75 -0.88
C SER A 38 -7.98 3.03 -1.26
N VAL A 39 -9.15 3.48 -0.78
CA VAL A 39 -10.46 2.81 -0.99
C VAL A 39 -10.70 2.40 -2.45
N GLU A 40 -10.43 3.28 -3.41
CA GLU A 40 -10.65 3.00 -4.84
C GLU A 40 -9.72 1.91 -5.38
N VAL A 41 -8.46 1.89 -4.94
CA VAL A 41 -7.47 0.86 -5.30
C VAL A 41 -7.87 -0.48 -4.68
N LEU A 42 -8.24 -0.48 -3.40
CA LEU A 42 -8.61 -1.68 -2.66
C LEU A 42 -9.87 -2.36 -3.24
N ARG A 43 -10.84 -1.60 -3.74
CA ARG A 43 -12.05 -2.16 -4.38
C ARG A 43 -11.75 -2.99 -5.63
N ASN A 44 -10.67 -2.67 -6.34
CA ASN A 44 -10.25 -3.37 -7.56
C ASN A 44 -9.11 -4.35 -7.31
N CYS A 45 -8.68 -4.53 -6.05
CA CYS A 45 -7.60 -5.42 -5.70
C CYS A 45 -8.09 -6.88 -5.72
N SER A 46 -7.34 -7.76 -6.37
CA SER A 46 -7.66 -9.20 -6.43
C SER A 46 -7.20 -9.98 -5.19
N LEU A 47 -6.51 -9.34 -4.25
CA LEU A 47 -6.02 -9.95 -3.03
C LEU A 47 -7.12 -9.99 -1.96
N ARG A 48 -7.06 -10.97 -1.05
CA ARG A 48 -7.93 -10.98 0.13
C ARG A 48 -7.44 -9.93 1.12
N ILE A 49 -8.30 -8.98 1.45
CA ILE A 49 -7.95 -7.84 2.29
C ILE A 49 -8.35 -8.11 3.75
N TYR A 50 -7.41 -7.93 4.67
CA TYR A 50 -7.64 -8.03 6.12
C TYR A 50 -7.21 -6.73 6.80
N LYS A 51 -8.11 -6.15 7.60
CA LYS A 51 -7.77 -4.97 8.38
C LYS A 51 -6.97 -5.36 9.62
N ILE A 52 -5.84 -4.70 9.85
CA ILE A 52 -4.99 -4.83 11.04
C ILE A 52 -4.81 -3.43 11.65
N GLU A 53 -5.33 -3.20 12.85
CA GLU A 53 -5.38 -1.86 13.45
C GLU A 53 -3.98 -1.26 13.67
N GLU A 54 -3.01 -2.10 14.01
CA GLU A 54 -1.65 -1.73 14.36
C GLU A 54 -0.82 -1.26 13.15
N LEU A 55 -1.28 -1.50 11.92
CA LEU A 55 -0.54 -1.10 10.72
C LEU A 55 -0.71 0.39 10.36
N GLY A 56 -1.70 1.09 10.92
CA GLY A 56 -1.86 2.54 10.72
C GLY A 56 -1.94 2.95 9.23
N TYR A 57 -0.92 3.67 8.75
CA TYR A 57 -0.77 4.14 7.36
C TYR A 57 -0.14 3.11 6.42
N ASP A 58 0.08 1.89 6.88
CA ASP A 58 0.77 0.86 6.11
C ASP A 58 -0.15 -0.28 5.67
N ALA A 59 0.31 -0.98 4.65
CA ALA A 59 -0.21 -2.26 4.22
C ALA A 59 0.93 -3.27 4.03
N VAL A 60 0.61 -4.56 4.10
CA VAL A 60 1.54 -5.67 3.86
C VAL A 60 0.92 -6.60 2.82
N VAL A 61 1.53 -6.65 1.64
CA VAL A 61 1.25 -7.68 0.63
C VAL A 61 1.98 -8.95 1.04
N ALA A 62 1.32 -10.10 1.02
CA ALA A 62 1.97 -11.36 1.38
C ALA A 62 1.45 -12.56 0.59
N ASP A 63 2.34 -13.56 0.47
CA ASP A 63 1.98 -14.94 0.16
C ASP A 63 1.70 -15.65 1.49
N SER A 64 0.43 -15.96 1.74
CA SER A 64 -0.03 -16.55 2.99
C SER A 64 0.54 -17.94 3.26
N LYS A 65 0.96 -18.67 2.22
CA LYS A 65 1.54 -20.01 2.36
C LYS A 65 2.91 -19.98 3.03
N TYR A 66 3.68 -18.93 2.76
CA TYR A 66 5.06 -18.79 3.24
C TYR A 66 5.24 -17.67 4.29
N LEU A 67 4.19 -16.91 4.58
CA LEU A 67 4.21 -15.88 5.62
C LEU A 67 4.65 -16.47 6.97
N GLY A 68 5.67 -15.87 7.59
CA GLY A 68 6.26 -16.34 8.85
C GLY A 68 7.21 -17.54 8.71
N GLN A 69 7.25 -18.20 7.55
CA GLN A 69 8.18 -19.29 7.24
C GLN A 69 9.40 -18.78 6.47
N MET A 70 9.21 -17.80 5.58
CA MET A 70 10.26 -17.17 4.78
C MET A 70 10.32 -15.67 5.05
N LYS A 71 11.52 -15.13 5.27
CA LYS A 71 11.73 -13.70 5.58
C LYS A 71 11.21 -12.74 4.49
N ARG A 72 11.13 -13.18 3.24
CA ARG A 72 10.76 -12.36 2.07
C ARG A 72 9.36 -12.65 1.52
N ALA A 73 8.56 -13.44 2.23
CA ALA A 73 7.19 -13.79 1.80
C ALA A 73 6.19 -12.60 1.83
N SER A 74 6.66 -11.40 2.14
CA SER A 74 5.85 -10.20 2.23
C SER A 74 6.59 -8.93 1.83
N ARG A 75 5.84 -7.89 1.48
CA ARG A 75 6.32 -6.51 1.28
C ARG A 75 5.42 -5.54 2.04
N ARG A 76 6.02 -4.60 2.76
CA ARG A 76 5.32 -3.51 3.45
C ARG A 76 5.32 -2.28 2.55
N ILE A 77 4.18 -1.61 2.50
CA ILE A 77 3.91 -0.42 1.71
C ILE A 77 3.35 0.63 2.66
N SER A 78 3.75 1.89 2.50
CA SER A 78 3.21 3.02 3.27
C SER A 78 2.60 4.05 2.33
N VAL A 79 1.44 4.61 2.72
CA VAL A 79 0.86 5.78 2.05
C VAL A 79 1.20 7.09 2.75
N GLU A 80 1.83 7.05 3.93
CA GLU A 80 2.23 8.24 4.69
C GLU A 80 3.09 9.22 3.85
N PRO A 81 4.08 8.77 3.05
CA PRO A 81 4.88 9.69 2.23
C PRO A 81 4.07 10.47 1.19
N LEU A 82 2.96 9.91 0.70
CA LEU A 82 2.10 10.56 -0.30
C LEU A 82 1.27 11.70 0.31
N LEU A 83 1.05 11.65 1.62
CA LEU A 83 0.35 12.69 2.37
C LEU A 83 1.24 13.89 2.63
N GLU A 84 2.50 13.64 3.05
CA GLU A 84 3.49 14.71 3.26
C GLU A 84 3.76 15.50 1.96
N GLU A 85 3.80 14.83 0.81
CA GLU A 85 3.92 15.53 -0.48
C GLU A 85 2.70 16.42 -0.76
N THR A 86 1.49 15.92 -0.52
CA THR A 86 0.25 16.68 -0.76
C THR A 86 0.18 17.94 0.10
N ASP A 87 0.51 17.84 1.39
CA ASP A 87 0.52 18.98 2.31
C ASP A 87 1.54 20.06 1.90
N MET A 88 2.74 19.64 1.48
CA MET A 88 3.76 20.56 0.97
C MET A 88 3.32 21.31 -0.28
N TRP A 89 2.63 20.64 -1.21
CA TRP A 89 2.12 21.29 -2.42
C TRP A 89 1.05 22.34 -2.10
N GLU A 90 0.15 22.05 -1.15
CA GLU A 90 -0.85 23.02 -0.69
C GLU A 90 -0.25 24.24 0.01
N GLU A 91 0.85 24.07 0.76
CA GLU A 91 1.57 25.19 1.38
C GLU A 91 2.27 26.09 0.35
N LEU A 92 2.87 25.50 -0.69
CA LEU A 92 3.51 26.25 -1.77
C LEU A 92 2.50 27.04 -2.62
N GLU A 93 1.27 26.55 -2.80
CA GLU A 93 0.21 27.32 -3.47
C GLU A 93 -0.24 28.53 -2.65
N LYS A 94 -0.32 28.40 -1.31
CA LYS A 94 -0.68 29.51 -0.41
C LYS A 94 0.38 30.62 -0.37
N LEU A 95 1.65 30.29 -0.64
CA LEU A 95 2.77 31.24 -0.68
C LEU A 95 2.91 32.00 -2.01
N LYS A 96 2.10 31.67 -3.04
CA LYS A 96 2.10 32.35 -4.35
C LYS A 96 1.09 33.52 -4.43
N VAL A 97 0.56 33.98 -3.30
CA VAL A 97 -0.37 35.13 -3.18
C VAL A 97 0.36 36.37 -2.68
#